data_AF-A0A1A8RP56-F1
#
_entry.id   AF-A0A1A8RP56-F1
#
_cell.length_a   1.000
_cell.length_b   1.000
_cell.length_c   1.000
_cell.angle_alpha   90.00
_cell.angle_beta   90.00
_cell.angle_gamma   90.00
#
_symmetry.space_group_name_H-M   'P 1'
#
loop_
_entity.id
_entity.type
_entity.pdbx_description
1 polymer ?
#
loop_
_entity_poly.entity_id
_entity_poly.type
_entity_poly.pdbx_seq_one_letter_code
_entity_poly.pdbx_strand_id
1 'polypeptide(L)'
;MKENELARKQKMLETIKDAEELKSVQEQYQQEQRRKLEQRENQKEKIREAQLHSERVLEKLTVRQQDQTAREGENQRGSAAHRTKLPEKEKIREAQLHSERVLEKLTVRQQDQTAREEEKMAKAVAERDAKQAQQEEEKERKKSEMLKSIVAHRELVKKEKLHRHEITKQERRDAALAMREAERMFAEQQQLKAEKIREEKRKLSEFNIQMMAEKSAKIQQLKEDEQELRAKNAQVIMEEEAAFQQYAQQVISKAAEERKNLNPLYKAARKGIEPVFHGIRP
;
A
#
# COMPACT_ATOMS: atom_id res chain seq x y z
N MET A 1 -3.09 15.91 -21.32
CA MET A 1 -1.79 16.56 -21.02
C MET A 1 -1.70 17.08 -19.58
N LYS A 2 -2.66 17.89 -19.10
CA LYS A 2 -2.62 18.49 -17.75
C LYS A 2 -2.67 17.50 -16.57
N GLU A 3 -3.41 16.40 -16.69
CA GLU A 3 -3.51 15.38 -15.61
C GLU A 3 -2.20 14.59 -15.41
N ASN A 4 -1.46 14.34 -16.49
CA ASN A 4 -0.19 13.61 -16.42
C ASN A 4 0.91 14.46 -15.76
N GLU A 5 0.85 15.78 -15.91
CA GLU A 5 1.73 16.72 -15.20
C GLU A 5 1.40 16.81 -13.71
N LEU A 6 0.12 16.79 -13.34
CA LEU A 6 -0.31 16.74 -11.93
C LEU A 6 0.14 15.46 -11.25
N ALA A 7 -0.03 14.31 -11.91
CA ALA A 7 0.43 13.01 -11.38
C ALA A 7 1.95 12.96 -11.19
N ARG A 8 2.73 13.57 -12.09
CA ARG A 8 4.20 13.69 -11.95
C ARG A 8 4.59 14.58 -10.76
N LYS A 9 3.89 15.70 -10.55
CA LYS A 9 4.13 16.58 -9.40
C LYS A 9 3.80 15.91 -8.08
N GLN A 10 2.73 15.12 -8.02
CA GLN A 10 2.36 14.35 -6.82
C GLN A 10 3.42 13.29 -6.50
N LYS A 11 3.88 12.52 -7.49
CA LYS A 11 4.96 11.54 -7.29
C LYS A 11 6.26 12.18 -6.82
N MET A 12 6.63 13.34 -7.37
CA MET A 12 7.81 14.08 -6.90
C MET A 12 7.67 14.51 -5.44
N LEU A 13 6.50 15.01 -5.04
CA LEU A 13 6.24 15.40 -3.65
C LEU A 13 6.27 14.20 -2.69
N GLU A 14 5.73 13.04 -3.09
CA GLU A 14 5.84 11.81 -2.31
C GLU A 14 7.30 11.38 -2.16
N THR A 15 8.10 11.38 -3.23
CA THR A 15 9.51 11.02 -3.12
C THR A 15 10.33 11.96 -2.23
N ILE A 16 9.96 13.24 -2.14
CA ILE A 16 10.61 14.20 -1.24
C ILE A 16 10.22 13.90 0.22
N LYS A 17 8.94 13.62 0.48
CA LYS A 17 8.46 13.23 1.82
C LYS A 17 9.11 11.94 2.29
N ASP A 18 9.16 10.93 1.43
CA ASP A 18 9.81 9.65 1.75
C ASP A 18 11.31 9.84 2.08
N ALA A 19 11.99 10.74 1.35
CA ALA A 19 13.39 11.05 1.62
C ALA A 19 13.59 11.82 2.93
N GLU A 20 12.66 12.69 3.31
CA GLU A 20 12.67 13.40 4.60
C GLU A 20 12.38 12.45 5.77
N GLU A 21 11.41 11.54 5.61
CA GLU A 21 11.11 10.50 6.60
C GLU A 21 12.31 9.57 6.81
N LEU A 22 12.98 9.17 5.73
CA LEU A 22 14.18 8.33 5.82
C LEU A 22 15.30 9.02 6.61
N LYS A 23 15.52 10.32 6.38
CA LYS A 23 16.50 11.11 7.14
C LYS A 23 16.13 11.22 8.61
N SER A 24 14.86 11.49 8.91
CA SER A 24 14.33 11.56 10.28
C SER A 24 14.55 10.25 11.03
N VAL A 25 14.23 9.10 10.41
CA VAL A 25 14.46 7.77 11.00
C VAL A 25 15.95 7.48 11.22
N GLN A 26 16.81 7.90 10.29
CA GLN A 26 18.25 7.73 10.43
C GLN A 26 18.82 8.56 11.60
N GLU A 27 18.36 9.80 11.77
CA GLU A 27 18.75 10.65 12.90
C GLU A 27 18.28 10.07 14.24
N GLN A 28 17.04 9.58 14.31
CA GLN A 28 16.51 8.91 15.50
C GLN A 28 17.34 7.68 15.86
N TYR A 29 17.69 6.85 14.87
CA TYR A 29 18.53 5.69 15.08
C TYR A 29 19.91 6.06 15.64
N GLN A 30 20.55 7.10 15.09
CA GLN A 30 21.84 7.58 15.60
C GLN A 30 21.73 8.13 17.04
N GLN A 31 20.66 8.84 17.37
CA GLN A 31 20.42 9.32 18.73
C GLN A 31 20.21 8.17 19.71
N GLU A 32 19.46 7.13 19.34
CA GLU A 32 19.31 5.94 20.18
C GLU A 32 20.64 5.23 20.43
N GLN A 33 21.50 5.13 19.42
CA GLN A 33 22.83 4.55 19.58
C GLN A 33 23.68 5.36 20.58
N ARG A 34 23.65 6.69 20.48
CA ARG A 34 24.33 7.58 21.44
C ARG A 34 23.81 7.39 22.86
N ARG A 35 22.49 7.38 23.05
CA ARG A 35 21.86 7.14 24.37
C ARG A 35 22.23 5.77 24.95
N LYS A 36 22.25 4.72 24.12
CA LYS A 36 22.66 3.37 24.57
C LYS A 36 24.13 3.35 25.01
N LEU A 37 24.99 4.08 24.31
CA LEU A 37 26.41 4.16 24.66
C LEU A 37 26.62 4.92 25.96
N GLU A 38 25.97 6.08 26.13
CA GLU A 38 25.96 6.88 27.34
C GLU A 38 25.40 6.10 28.55
N GLN A 39 24.31 5.35 28.36
CA GLN A 39 23.78 4.46 29.40
C GLN A 39 24.79 3.40 29.83
N ARG A 40 25.56 2.84 28.89
CA ARG A 40 26.62 1.86 29.21
C ARG A 40 27.76 2.51 29.99
N GLU A 41 28.17 3.73 29.62
CA GLU A 41 29.20 4.46 30.36
C GLU A 41 28.74 4.82 31.78
N ASN A 42 27.53 5.35 31.92
CA ASN A 42 26.92 5.64 33.22
C ASN A 42 26.79 4.39 34.10
N GLN A 43 26.49 3.23 33.52
CA GLN A 43 26.49 1.95 34.25
C GLN A 43 27.90 1.56 34.72
N LYS A 44 28.93 1.74 33.88
CA LYS A 44 30.32 1.47 34.26
C LYS A 44 30.79 2.40 35.38
N GLU A 45 30.46 3.68 35.32
CA GLU A 45 30.79 4.65 36.37
C GLU A 45 30.14 4.28 37.70
N LYS A 46 28.85 3.96 37.70
CA LYS A 46 28.14 3.50 38.93
C LYS A 46 28.77 2.26 39.54
N ILE A 47 29.21 1.29 38.72
CA ILE A 47 29.91 0.09 39.22
C ILE A 47 31.26 0.48 39.84
N ARG A 48 32.02 1.36 39.19
CA ARG A 48 33.31 1.84 39.72
C ARG A 48 33.14 2.60 41.03
N GLU A 49 32.13 3.46 41.15
CA GLU A 49 31.81 4.18 42.38
C GLU A 49 31.42 3.23 43.52
N ALA A 50 30.62 2.20 43.22
CA ALA A 50 30.25 1.18 44.20
C ALA A 50 31.47 0.37 44.69
N GLN A 51 32.39 0.03 43.79
CA GLN A 51 33.66 -0.64 44.14
C GLN A 51 34.51 0.23 45.06
N LEU A 52 34.75 1.50 44.70
CA LEU A 52 35.48 2.46 45.54
C LEU A 52 34.82 2.64 46.92
N HIS A 53 33.49 2.69 46.98
CA HIS A 53 32.77 2.76 48.25
C HIS A 53 32.98 1.50 49.09
N SER A 54 32.91 0.31 48.49
CA SER A 54 33.16 -0.96 49.17
C SER A 54 34.58 -1.04 49.75
N GLU A 55 35.59 -0.63 48.99
CA GLU A 55 36.99 -0.60 49.44
C GLU A 55 37.17 0.34 50.64
N ARG A 56 36.60 1.55 50.58
CA ARG A 56 36.62 2.50 51.71
C ARG A 56 35.94 1.96 52.98
N VAL A 57 34.89 1.16 52.84
CA VAL A 57 34.21 0.53 53.98
C VAL A 57 35.08 -0.57 54.58
N LEU A 58 35.71 -1.40 53.75
CA LEU A 58 36.63 -2.45 54.20
C LEU A 58 37.84 -1.86 54.94
N GLU A 59 38.44 -0.80 54.39
CA GLU A 59 39.58 -0.11 55.02
C GLU A 59 39.23 0.48 56.39
N LYS A 60 38.03 1.08 56.53
CA LYS A 60 37.54 1.55 57.83
C LYS A 60 37.30 0.43 58.83
N LEU A 61 36.88 -0.76 58.38
CA LEU A 61 36.68 -1.92 59.23
C LEU A 61 38.02 -2.52 59.69
N THR A 62 39.02 -2.58 58.81
CA THR A 62 40.36 -3.07 59.17
C THR A 62 41.05 -2.17 60.19
N VAL A 63 40.93 -0.83 60.05
CA VAL A 63 41.46 0.12 61.03
C VAL A 63 40.78 -0.05 62.40
N ARG A 64 39.46 -0.20 62.43
CA ARG A 64 38.71 -0.45 63.68
C ARG A 64 39.12 -1.75 64.37
N GLN A 65 39.38 -2.82 63.60
CA GLN A 65 39.85 -4.09 64.16
C GLN A 65 41.27 -3.96 64.74
N GLN A 66 42.16 -3.24 64.06
CA GLN A 66 43.51 -2.96 64.58
C GLN A 66 43.47 -2.16 65.89
N ASP A 67 42.62 -1.13 65.97
CA ASP A 67 42.44 -0.34 67.21
C ASP A 67 41.88 -1.17 68.38
N GLN A 68 40.99 -2.13 68.11
CA GLN A 68 40.44 -3.03 69.13
C GLN A 68 41.49 -4.02 69.65
N THR A 69 42.30 -4.62 68.75
CA THR A 69 43.38 -5.54 69.15
C THR A 69 44.50 -4.84 69.94
N ALA A 70 44.78 -3.57 69.65
CA ALA A 70 45.74 -2.77 70.42
C ALA A 70 45.25 -2.49 71.85
N ARG A 71 43.94 -2.24 72.04
CA ARG A 71 43.32 -2.03 73.36
C ARG A 71 43.22 -3.32 74.19
N GLU A 72 43.01 -4.46 73.55
CA GLU A 72 42.99 -5.76 74.23
C GLU A 72 44.39 -6.24 74.62
N GLY A 73 45.42 -5.87 73.85
CA GLY A 73 46.84 -6.14 74.16
C GLY A 73 47.39 -5.38 75.38
N GLU A 74 46.86 -4.19 75.69
CA GLU A 74 47.26 -3.42 76.88
C GLU A 74 46.59 -3.93 78.18
N ASN A 75 45.40 -4.52 78.11
CA ASN A 75 44.66 -5.00 79.28
C ASN A 75 45.12 -6.37 79.82
N GLN A 76 45.92 -7.14 79.07
CA GLN A 76 46.41 -8.46 79.50
C GLN A 76 47.77 -8.44 80.23
N ARG A 77 48.42 -7.27 80.38
CA ARG A 77 49.72 -7.14 81.09
C ARG A 77 49.61 -6.75 82.57
N GLY A 78 48.40 -6.60 83.12
CA GLY A 78 48.17 -6.03 84.46
C GLY A 78 47.91 -7.00 85.62
N SER A 79 47.78 -8.31 85.43
CA SER A 79 47.29 -9.22 86.49
C SER A 79 48.10 -10.50 86.63
N ALA A 80 49.37 -10.40 87.04
CA ALA A 80 50.12 -11.56 87.50
C ALA A 80 51.14 -11.20 88.58
N ALA A 81 50.69 -10.99 89.83
CA ALA A 81 51.59 -11.06 90.97
C ALA A 81 50.88 -11.38 92.30
N HIS A 82 51.32 -12.51 92.89
CA HIS A 82 51.35 -12.87 94.32
C HIS A 82 50.10 -13.46 94.99
N ARG A 83 50.22 -14.72 95.44
CA ARG A 83 50.28 -15.04 96.89
C ARG A 83 50.80 -16.45 97.21
N THR A 84 51.47 -16.49 98.35
CA THR A 84 52.32 -17.50 98.97
C THR A 84 51.57 -18.61 99.70
N LYS A 85 52.26 -19.74 99.88
CA LYS A 85 51.79 -21.04 100.40
C LYS A 85 51.75 -21.09 101.94
N LEU A 86 50.85 -21.94 102.49
CA LEU A 86 50.97 -22.92 103.62
C LEU A 86 49.59 -23.10 104.31
N PRO A 87 49.26 -24.22 104.98
CA PRO A 87 49.22 -25.63 104.58
C PRO A 87 47.78 -26.21 104.68
N GLU A 88 47.18 -26.70 103.59
CA GLU A 88 45.75 -27.09 103.54
C GLU A 88 45.48 -28.42 102.80
N LYS A 89 46.32 -29.46 102.92
CA LYS A 89 46.21 -30.65 102.03
C LYS A 89 44.85 -31.40 102.06
N GLU A 90 44.09 -31.35 103.16
CA GLU A 90 42.75 -31.96 103.25
C GLU A 90 41.61 -31.01 102.85
N LYS A 91 41.67 -29.73 103.28
CA LYS A 91 40.72 -28.69 102.82
C LYS A 91 40.86 -28.40 101.33
N ILE A 92 42.07 -28.49 100.77
CA ILE A 92 42.32 -28.41 99.33
C ILE A 92 41.71 -29.61 98.62
N ARG A 93 41.76 -30.82 99.18
CA ARG A 93 41.14 -32.00 98.55
C ARG A 93 39.61 -31.93 98.55
N GLU A 94 38.99 -31.51 99.65
CA GLU A 94 37.53 -31.27 99.69
C GLU A 94 37.11 -30.09 98.81
N ALA A 95 37.87 -29.00 98.81
CA ALA A 95 37.63 -27.87 97.91
C ALA A 95 37.85 -28.24 96.44
N GLN A 96 38.79 -29.14 96.14
CA GLN A 96 38.99 -29.71 94.80
C GLN A 96 37.81 -30.59 94.40
N LEU A 97 37.37 -31.52 95.24
CA LEU A 97 36.21 -32.37 94.96
C LEU A 97 34.91 -31.56 94.84
N HIS A 98 34.76 -30.49 95.62
CA HIS A 98 33.63 -29.56 95.51
C HIS A 98 33.72 -28.75 94.22
N SER A 99 34.90 -28.23 93.88
CA SER A 99 35.16 -27.51 92.63
C SER A 99 34.93 -28.39 91.41
N GLU A 100 35.36 -29.66 91.44
CA GLU A 100 35.14 -30.66 90.40
C GLU A 100 33.65 -30.94 90.21
N ARG A 101 32.89 -31.13 91.30
CA ARG A 101 31.43 -31.33 91.22
C ARG A 101 30.69 -30.09 90.70
N VAL A 102 31.18 -28.89 91.00
CA VAL A 102 30.63 -27.63 90.48
C VAL A 102 30.97 -27.46 89.00
N LEU A 103 32.20 -27.80 88.60
CA LEU A 103 32.63 -27.83 87.21
C LEU A 103 31.82 -28.82 86.38
N GLU A 104 31.61 -30.04 86.88
CA GLU A 104 30.83 -31.07 86.19
C GLU A 104 29.38 -30.59 85.97
N LYS A 105 28.73 -30.02 86.99
CA LYS A 105 27.39 -29.42 86.86
C LYS A 105 27.35 -28.23 85.90
N LEU A 106 28.40 -27.40 85.87
CA LEU A 106 28.53 -26.30 84.92
C LEU A 106 28.69 -26.81 83.48
N THR A 107 29.49 -27.87 83.27
CA THR A 107 29.68 -28.47 81.95
C THR A 107 28.41 -29.12 81.43
N VAL A 108 27.66 -29.85 82.27
CA VAL A 108 26.35 -30.42 81.88
C VAL A 108 25.36 -29.30 81.53
N ARG A 109 25.31 -28.23 82.33
CA ARG A 109 24.44 -27.07 82.04
C ARG A 109 24.84 -26.35 80.76
N GLN A 110 26.14 -26.23 80.47
CA GLN A 110 26.63 -25.68 79.21
C GLN A 110 26.27 -26.58 78.02
N GLN A 111 26.42 -27.90 78.15
CA GLN A 111 26.05 -28.87 77.11
C GLN A 111 24.54 -28.84 76.81
N ASP A 112 23.69 -28.75 77.83
CA ASP A 112 22.24 -28.60 77.64
C ASP A 112 21.87 -27.26 76.97
N GLN A 113 22.60 -26.19 77.28
CA GLN A 113 22.42 -24.89 76.63
C GLN A 113 22.84 -24.95 75.16
N THR A 114 24.00 -25.54 74.85
CA THR A 114 24.46 -25.72 73.48
C THR A 114 23.51 -26.60 72.68
N ALA A 115 23.02 -27.71 73.26
CA ALA A 115 22.06 -28.59 72.57
C ALA A 115 20.74 -27.87 72.26
N ARG A 116 20.22 -27.07 73.19
CA ARG A 116 19.01 -26.26 72.96
C ARG A 116 19.21 -25.15 71.93
N GLU A 117 20.40 -24.55 71.87
CA GLU A 117 20.75 -23.57 70.86
C GLU A 117 20.92 -24.21 69.48
N GLU A 118 21.57 -25.38 69.40
CA GLU A 118 21.69 -26.18 68.19
C GLU A 118 20.32 -26.60 67.64
N GLU A 119 19.38 -27.03 68.50
CA GLU A 119 18.00 -27.33 68.07
C GLU A 119 17.28 -26.09 67.52
N LYS A 120 17.46 -24.91 68.14
CA LYS A 120 16.89 -23.66 67.64
C LYS A 120 17.50 -23.26 66.30
N MET A 121 18.82 -23.42 66.15
CA MET A 121 19.52 -23.18 64.89
C MET A 121 19.04 -24.14 63.80
N ALA A 122 18.92 -25.43 64.09
CA ALA A 122 18.43 -26.42 63.14
C ALA A 122 17.00 -26.12 62.68
N LYS A 123 16.11 -25.71 63.59
CA LYS A 123 14.74 -25.26 63.24
C LYS A 123 14.75 -24.00 62.37
N ALA A 124 15.58 -23.02 62.71
CA ALA A 124 15.70 -21.78 61.94
C ALA A 124 16.27 -22.02 60.53
N VAL A 125 17.23 -22.94 60.39
CA VAL A 125 17.78 -23.37 59.10
C VAL A 125 16.71 -24.09 58.29
N ALA A 126 16.00 -25.06 58.88
CA ALA A 126 14.92 -25.78 58.19
C ALA A 126 13.80 -24.85 57.71
N GLU A 127 13.40 -23.85 58.52
CA GLU A 127 12.39 -22.86 58.11
C GLU A 127 12.89 -21.97 56.96
N ARG A 128 14.17 -21.59 56.98
CA ARG A 128 14.78 -20.80 55.92
C ARG A 128 14.85 -21.59 54.61
N ASP A 129 15.26 -22.85 54.67
CA ASP A 129 15.35 -23.72 53.50
C ASP A 129 13.96 -23.98 52.90
N ALA A 130 12.95 -24.21 53.73
CA ALA A 130 11.56 -24.36 53.29
C ALA A 130 11.04 -23.09 52.58
N LYS A 131 11.34 -21.89 53.11
CA LYS A 131 10.98 -20.62 52.47
C LYS A 131 11.72 -20.41 51.14
N GLN A 132 12.99 -20.81 51.06
CA GLN A 132 13.75 -20.73 49.82
C GLN A 132 13.19 -21.67 48.74
N ALA A 133 12.89 -22.92 49.10
CA ALA A 133 12.30 -23.89 48.19
C ALA A 133 10.94 -23.39 47.62
N GLN A 134 10.08 -22.83 48.47
CA GLN A 134 8.81 -22.24 48.01
C GLN A 134 9.02 -21.06 47.04
N GLN A 135 9.98 -20.18 47.32
CA GLN A 135 10.30 -19.06 46.43
C GLN A 135 10.86 -19.53 45.08
N GLU A 136 11.66 -20.59 45.07
CA GLU A 136 12.18 -21.18 43.83
C GLU A 136 11.07 -21.81 43.01
N GLU A 137 10.18 -22.59 43.65
CA GLU A 137 9.04 -23.19 42.97
C GLU A 137 8.11 -22.12 42.35
N GLU A 138 7.82 -21.03 43.08
CA GLU A 138 7.04 -19.92 42.52
C GLU A 138 7.73 -19.25 41.32
N LYS A 139 9.06 -19.06 41.39
CA LYS A 139 9.83 -18.49 40.28
C LYS A 139 9.79 -19.41 39.07
N GLU A 140 9.91 -20.72 39.26
CA GLU A 140 9.82 -21.70 38.19
C GLU A 140 8.42 -21.76 37.57
N ARG A 141 7.37 -21.74 38.40
CA ARG A 141 5.98 -21.66 37.92
C ARG A 141 5.78 -20.41 37.06
N LYS A 142 6.15 -19.22 37.55
CA LYS A 142 6.07 -17.95 36.79
C LYS A 142 6.88 -18.01 35.49
N LYS A 143 8.10 -18.55 35.52
CA LYS A 143 8.91 -18.74 34.30
C LYS A 143 8.22 -19.68 33.30
N SER A 144 7.65 -20.78 33.77
CA SER A 144 6.98 -21.76 32.91
C SER A 144 5.71 -21.17 32.28
N GLU A 145 4.92 -20.40 33.02
CA GLU A 145 3.73 -19.71 32.52
C GLU A 145 4.10 -18.63 31.50
N MET A 146 5.15 -17.85 31.77
CA MET A 146 5.67 -16.87 30.83
C MET A 146 6.11 -17.54 29.52
N LEU A 147 6.84 -18.65 29.59
CA LEU A 147 7.26 -19.40 28.40
C LEU A 147 6.07 -19.95 27.62
N LYS A 148 5.06 -20.51 28.31
CA LYS A 148 3.81 -20.97 27.67
C LYS A 148 3.09 -19.83 26.95
N SER A 149 3.01 -18.66 27.57
CA SER A 149 2.42 -17.44 26.97
C SER A 149 3.18 -17.00 25.71
N ILE A 150 4.52 -16.99 25.76
CA ILE A 150 5.36 -16.64 24.61
C ILE A 150 5.14 -17.63 23.45
N VAL A 151 5.07 -18.93 23.73
CA VAL A 151 4.82 -19.95 22.71
C VAL A 151 3.43 -19.79 22.11
N ALA A 152 2.39 -19.65 22.93
CA ALA A 152 1.02 -19.45 22.46
C ALA A 152 0.89 -18.20 21.57
N HIS A 153 1.53 -17.08 21.98
CA HIS A 153 1.54 -15.87 21.18
C HIS A 153 2.24 -16.06 19.83
N ARG A 154 3.40 -16.74 19.80
CA ARG A 154 4.12 -17.04 18.56
C ARG A 154 3.30 -17.90 17.60
N GLU A 155 2.60 -18.90 18.13
CA GLU A 155 1.71 -19.76 17.33
C GLU A 155 0.53 -18.98 16.76
N LEU A 156 -0.09 -18.12 17.58
CA LEU A 156 -1.20 -17.28 17.15
C LEU A 156 -0.77 -16.33 16.02
N VAL A 157 0.35 -15.63 16.19
CA VAL A 157 0.90 -14.74 15.16
C VAL A 157 1.24 -15.51 13.88
N LYS A 158 1.75 -16.74 13.99
CA LYS A 158 2.01 -17.59 12.82
C LYS A 158 0.72 -17.95 12.09
N LYS A 159 -0.33 -18.36 12.81
CA LYS A 159 -1.63 -18.68 12.22
C LYS A 159 -2.28 -17.46 11.57
N GLU A 160 -2.23 -16.31 12.23
CA GLU A 160 -2.77 -15.06 11.70
C GLU A 160 -2.05 -14.63 10.42
N LYS A 161 -0.71 -14.70 10.38
CA LYS A 161 0.07 -14.40 9.17
C LYS A 161 -0.28 -15.32 8.01
N LEU A 162 -0.45 -16.62 8.26
CA LEU A 162 -0.86 -17.58 7.23
C LEU A 162 -2.26 -17.24 6.69
N HIS A 163 -3.21 -16.97 7.58
CA HIS A 163 -4.56 -16.62 7.18
C HIS A 163 -4.62 -15.32 6.35
N ARG A 164 -3.92 -14.27 6.79
CA ARG A 164 -3.78 -13.03 6.02
C ARG A 164 -3.14 -13.28 4.64
N HIS A 165 -2.14 -14.16 4.57
CA HIS A 165 -1.52 -14.51 3.30
C HIS A 165 -2.49 -15.26 2.36
N GLU A 166 -3.31 -16.15 2.89
CA GLU A 166 -4.34 -16.85 2.11
C GLU A 166 -5.42 -15.90 1.59
N ILE A 167 -5.91 -14.98 2.43
CA ILE A 167 -6.89 -13.94 2.04
C ILE A 167 -6.30 -13.08 0.92
N THR A 168 -5.11 -12.51 1.12
CA THR A 168 -4.48 -11.66 0.09
C THR A 168 -4.21 -12.42 -1.21
N LYS A 169 -3.92 -13.72 -1.13
CA LYS A 169 -3.77 -14.57 -2.31
C LYS A 169 -5.10 -14.80 -3.04
N GLN A 170 -6.21 -14.97 -2.31
CA GLN A 170 -7.55 -15.06 -2.88
C GLN A 170 -7.96 -13.72 -3.51
N GLU A 171 -7.86 -12.61 -2.79
CA GLU A 171 -8.17 -11.27 -3.30
C GLU A 171 -7.41 -10.94 -4.59
N ARG A 172 -6.12 -11.30 -4.67
CA ARG A 172 -5.32 -11.13 -5.91
C ARG A 172 -5.85 -11.96 -7.07
N ARG A 173 -6.32 -13.18 -6.81
CA ARG A 173 -6.92 -14.04 -7.85
C ARG A 173 -8.24 -13.46 -8.32
N ASP A 174 -9.08 -13.04 -7.39
CA ASP A 174 -10.39 -12.48 -7.70
C ASP A 174 -10.26 -11.16 -8.47
N ALA A 175 -9.32 -10.29 -8.07
CA ALA A 175 -9.00 -9.08 -8.80
C ALA A 175 -8.50 -9.36 -10.24
N ALA A 176 -7.67 -10.38 -10.41
CA ALA A 176 -7.19 -10.78 -11.73
C ALA A 176 -8.31 -11.35 -12.62
N LEU A 177 -9.24 -12.12 -12.05
CA LEU A 177 -10.41 -12.62 -12.76
C LEU A 177 -11.34 -11.48 -13.17
N ALA A 178 -11.64 -10.56 -12.25
CA ALA A 178 -12.47 -9.39 -12.53
C ALA A 178 -11.87 -8.51 -13.64
N MET A 179 -10.54 -8.31 -13.63
CA MET A 179 -9.85 -7.58 -14.68
C MET A 179 -9.99 -8.27 -16.04
N ARG A 180 -9.80 -9.60 -16.09
CA ARG A 180 -9.94 -10.38 -17.32
C ARG A 180 -11.37 -10.32 -17.89
N GLU A 181 -12.38 -10.39 -17.02
CA GLU A 181 -13.78 -10.25 -17.43
C GLU A 181 -14.08 -8.85 -17.95
N ALA A 182 -13.57 -7.80 -17.28
CA ALA A 182 -13.71 -6.42 -17.75
C ALA A 182 -13.06 -6.21 -19.12
N GLU A 183 -11.86 -6.74 -19.35
CA GLU A 183 -11.17 -6.70 -20.65
C GLU A 183 -11.97 -7.42 -21.73
N ARG A 184 -12.53 -8.60 -21.43
CA ARG A 184 -13.39 -9.33 -22.35
C ARG A 184 -14.63 -8.51 -22.73
N MET A 185 -15.35 -7.98 -21.76
CA MET A 185 -16.54 -7.16 -21.99
C MET A 185 -16.21 -5.90 -22.80
N PHE A 186 -15.07 -5.27 -22.52
CA PHE A 186 -14.61 -4.12 -23.28
C PHE A 186 -14.31 -4.49 -24.74
N ALA A 187 -13.63 -5.61 -24.99
CA ALA A 187 -13.36 -6.10 -26.34
C ALA A 187 -14.65 -6.40 -27.11
N GLU A 188 -15.62 -7.09 -26.48
CA GLU A 188 -16.93 -7.38 -27.07
C GLU A 188 -17.67 -6.06 -27.41
N GLN A 189 -17.66 -5.07 -26.53
CA GLN A 189 -18.25 -3.76 -26.81
C GLN A 189 -17.59 -3.03 -27.98
N GLN A 190 -16.25 -3.11 -28.10
CA GLN A 190 -15.54 -2.50 -29.22
C GLN A 190 -15.88 -3.19 -30.54
N GLN A 191 -15.99 -4.52 -30.55
CA GLN A 191 -16.42 -5.27 -31.72
C GLN A 191 -17.83 -4.87 -32.16
N LEU A 192 -18.79 -4.84 -31.22
CA LEU A 192 -20.17 -4.43 -31.51
C LEU A 192 -20.25 -3.00 -32.06
N LYS A 193 -19.45 -2.06 -31.53
CA LYS A 193 -19.37 -0.69 -32.07
C LYS A 193 -18.82 -0.69 -33.50
N ALA A 194 -17.76 -1.46 -33.76
CA ALA A 194 -17.17 -1.55 -35.08
C ALA A 194 -18.13 -2.18 -36.10
N GLU A 195 -18.90 -3.19 -35.71
CA GLU A 195 -19.93 -3.81 -36.53
C GLU A 195 -21.06 -2.83 -36.86
N LYS A 196 -21.59 -2.11 -35.88
CA LYS A 196 -22.59 -1.05 -36.11
C LYS A 196 -22.11 0.00 -37.11
N ILE A 197 -20.88 0.50 -36.94
CA ILE A 197 -20.29 1.47 -37.88
C ILE A 197 -20.17 0.87 -39.28
N ARG A 198 -19.79 -0.41 -39.41
CA ARG A 198 -19.71 -1.09 -40.71
C ARG A 198 -21.08 -1.20 -41.37
N GLU A 199 -22.12 -1.56 -40.61
CA GLU A 199 -23.49 -1.64 -41.11
C GLU A 199 -24.02 -0.27 -41.53
N GLU A 200 -23.81 0.78 -40.73
CA GLU A 200 -24.20 2.15 -41.08
C GLU A 200 -23.50 2.62 -42.36
N LYS A 201 -22.21 2.33 -42.53
CA LYS A 201 -21.48 2.63 -43.76
C LYS A 201 -22.05 1.89 -44.97
N ARG A 202 -22.45 0.63 -44.81
CA ARG A 202 -23.11 -0.14 -45.89
C ARG A 202 -24.45 0.49 -46.27
N LYS A 203 -25.31 0.79 -45.30
CA LYS A 203 -26.60 1.45 -45.52
C LYS A 203 -26.44 2.80 -46.22
N LEU A 204 -25.47 3.61 -45.81
CA LEU A 204 -25.18 4.89 -46.44
C LEU A 204 -24.67 4.72 -47.89
N SER A 205 -23.83 3.72 -48.14
CA SER A 205 -23.38 3.40 -49.50
C SER A 205 -24.56 2.96 -50.38
N GLU A 206 -25.42 2.08 -49.90
CA GLU A 206 -26.62 1.62 -50.60
C GLU A 206 -27.56 2.78 -50.92
N PHE A 207 -27.82 3.66 -49.94
CA PHE A 207 -28.60 4.86 -50.13
C PHE A 207 -28.01 5.78 -51.21
N ASN A 208 -26.70 6.01 -51.20
CA ASN A 208 -26.04 6.81 -52.22
C ASN A 208 -26.14 6.19 -53.62
N ILE A 209 -26.01 4.86 -53.73
CA ILE A 209 -26.19 4.15 -55.00
C ILE A 209 -27.62 4.32 -55.52
N GLN A 210 -28.62 4.17 -54.65
CA GLN A 210 -30.04 4.38 -55.00
C GLN A 210 -30.28 5.81 -55.49
N MET A 211 -29.79 6.82 -54.76
CA MET A 211 -29.91 8.22 -55.15
C MET A 211 -29.25 8.51 -56.51
N MET A 212 -28.08 7.93 -56.77
CA MET A 212 -27.40 8.07 -58.07
C MET A 212 -28.17 7.40 -59.20
N ALA A 213 -28.73 6.22 -58.95
CA ALA A 213 -29.57 5.50 -59.90
C ALA A 213 -30.84 6.32 -60.24
N GLU A 214 -31.56 6.82 -59.23
CA GLU A 214 -32.74 7.68 -59.42
C GLU A 214 -32.41 8.94 -60.21
N LYS A 215 -31.31 9.61 -59.89
CA LYS A 215 -30.88 10.81 -60.62
C LYS A 215 -30.55 10.47 -62.07
N SER A 216 -29.88 9.36 -62.32
CA SER A 216 -29.55 8.91 -63.68
C SER A 216 -30.81 8.58 -64.50
N ALA A 217 -31.79 7.90 -63.88
CA ALA A 217 -33.07 7.60 -64.51
C ALA A 217 -33.84 8.88 -64.86
N LYS A 218 -33.91 9.85 -63.94
CA LYS A 218 -34.54 11.17 -64.22
C LYS A 218 -33.86 11.90 -65.37
N ILE A 219 -32.53 11.86 -65.45
CA ILE A 219 -31.78 12.50 -66.55
C ILE A 219 -32.08 11.78 -67.88
N GLN A 220 -32.21 10.45 -67.88
CA GLN A 220 -32.56 9.69 -69.08
C GLN A 220 -33.97 10.05 -69.55
N GLN A 221 -34.95 10.07 -68.66
CA GLN A 221 -36.33 10.49 -68.96
C GLN A 221 -36.38 11.90 -69.56
N LEU A 222 -35.70 12.88 -68.96
CA LEU A 222 -35.66 14.24 -69.49
C LEU A 222 -35.06 14.33 -70.91
N LYS A 223 -34.08 13.47 -71.23
CA LYS A 223 -33.51 13.41 -72.58
C LYS A 223 -34.46 12.79 -73.58
N GLU A 224 -35.18 11.75 -73.19
CA GLU A 224 -36.22 11.11 -74.01
C GLU A 224 -37.36 12.12 -74.29
N ASP A 225 -37.86 12.79 -73.26
CA ASP A 225 -38.88 13.85 -73.38
C ASP A 225 -38.42 14.99 -74.29
N GLU A 226 -37.16 15.42 -74.18
CA GLU A 226 -36.60 16.46 -75.06
C GLU A 226 -36.55 15.99 -76.52
N GLN A 227 -36.18 14.73 -76.76
CA GLN A 227 -36.17 14.15 -78.11
C GLN A 227 -37.58 14.05 -78.69
N GLU A 228 -38.56 13.61 -77.90
CA GLU A 228 -39.96 13.56 -78.31
C GLU A 228 -40.51 14.96 -78.64
N LEU A 229 -40.20 15.96 -77.82
CA LEU A 229 -40.60 17.34 -78.07
C LEU A 229 -39.96 17.88 -79.36
N ARG A 230 -38.67 17.60 -79.60
CA ARG A 230 -38.01 17.97 -80.86
C ARG A 230 -38.67 17.31 -82.07
N ALA A 231 -39.04 16.03 -81.97
CA ALA A 231 -39.74 15.32 -83.04
C ALA A 231 -41.13 15.92 -83.32
N LYS A 232 -41.93 16.18 -82.27
CA LYS A 232 -43.24 16.84 -82.40
C LYS A 232 -43.12 18.24 -82.99
N ASN A 233 -42.16 19.04 -82.54
CA ASN A 233 -41.92 20.38 -83.09
C ASN A 233 -41.51 20.31 -84.57
N ALA A 234 -40.65 19.37 -84.96
CA ALA A 234 -40.29 19.18 -86.36
C ALA A 234 -41.51 18.80 -87.22
N GLN A 235 -42.39 17.94 -86.71
CA GLN A 235 -43.65 17.59 -87.38
C GLN A 235 -44.55 18.82 -87.55
N VAL A 236 -44.76 19.62 -86.50
CA VAL A 236 -45.56 20.85 -86.57
C VAL A 236 -44.98 21.83 -87.59
N ILE A 237 -43.66 22.04 -87.60
CA ILE A 237 -43.01 22.91 -88.61
C ILE A 237 -43.25 22.39 -90.02
N MET A 238 -43.19 21.08 -90.25
CA MET A 238 -43.48 20.49 -91.56
C MET A 238 -44.94 20.69 -91.98
N GLU A 239 -45.88 20.52 -91.04
CA GLU A 239 -47.31 20.74 -91.28
C GLU A 239 -47.62 22.22 -91.57
N GLU A 240 -47.04 23.15 -90.80
CA GLU A 240 -47.15 24.60 -91.01
C GLU A 240 -46.55 25.03 -92.35
N GLU A 241 -45.37 24.52 -92.70
CA GLU A 241 -44.71 24.81 -93.98
C GLU A 241 -45.56 24.28 -95.15
N ALA A 242 -46.14 23.08 -95.03
CA ALA A 242 -47.05 22.54 -96.04
C ALA A 242 -48.31 23.41 -96.18
N ALA A 243 -48.92 23.85 -95.08
CA ALA A 243 -50.07 24.74 -95.09
C ALA A 243 -49.74 26.12 -95.69
N PHE A 244 -48.57 26.68 -95.35
CA PHE A 244 -48.08 27.93 -95.92
C PHE A 244 -47.86 27.82 -97.43
N GLN A 245 -47.24 26.73 -97.90
CA GLN A 245 -47.06 26.48 -99.33
C GLN A 245 -48.39 26.37 -100.06
N GLN A 246 -49.39 25.65 -99.50
CA GLN A 246 -50.74 25.57 -100.06
C GLN A 246 -51.40 26.95 -100.14
N TYR A 247 -51.32 27.74 -99.07
CA TYR A 247 -51.87 29.10 -99.05
C TYR A 247 -51.18 30.01 -100.07
N ALA A 248 -49.85 29.98 -100.14
CA ALA A 248 -49.08 30.76 -101.10
C ALA A 248 -49.47 30.41 -102.55
N GLN A 249 -49.66 29.12 -102.85
CA GLN A 249 -50.17 28.67 -104.15
C GLN A 249 -51.56 29.25 -104.46
N GLN A 250 -52.49 29.23 -103.50
CA GLN A 250 -53.82 29.83 -103.69
C GLN A 250 -53.75 31.33 -103.97
N VAL A 251 -52.90 32.07 -103.25
CA VAL A 251 -52.72 33.52 -103.46
C VAL A 251 -52.13 33.80 -104.85
N ILE A 252 -51.13 33.01 -105.27
CA ILE A 252 -50.54 33.12 -106.61
C ILE A 252 -51.60 32.84 -107.69
N SER A 253 -52.40 31.78 -107.55
CA SER A 253 -53.48 31.44 -108.48
C SER A 253 -54.53 32.54 -108.57
N LYS A 254 -55.00 33.08 -107.45
CA LYS A 254 -55.94 34.22 -107.44
C LYS A 254 -55.36 35.48 -108.09
N ALA A 255 -54.10 35.81 -107.81
CA ALA A 255 -53.43 36.94 -108.45
C ALA A 255 -53.27 36.74 -109.96
N ALA A 256 -53.13 35.49 -110.42
CA ALA A 256 -53.06 35.15 -111.84
C ALA A 256 -54.42 35.31 -112.53
N GLU A 257 -55.51 34.87 -111.88
CA GLU A 257 -56.88 35.11 -112.33
C GLU A 257 -57.20 36.60 -112.45
N GLU A 258 -56.74 37.42 -111.50
CA GLU A 258 -56.87 38.87 -111.50
C GLU A 258 -55.90 39.61 -112.45
N ARG A 259 -55.09 38.87 -113.24
CA ARG A 259 -54.07 39.38 -114.19
C ARG A 259 -53.05 40.35 -113.57
N LYS A 260 -52.72 40.18 -112.28
CA LYS A 260 -51.70 40.96 -111.57
C LYS A 260 -50.30 40.42 -111.86
N ASN A 261 -49.26 41.22 -111.62
CA ASN A 261 -47.87 40.82 -111.82
C ASN A 261 -47.45 39.75 -110.78
N LEU A 262 -47.14 38.54 -111.24
CA LEU A 262 -46.83 37.38 -110.39
C LEU A 262 -45.36 37.29 -109.95
N ASN A 263 -44.46 38.01 -110.62
CA ASN A 263 -43.01 37.91 -110.38
C ASN A 263 -42.59 38.15 -108.92
N PRO A 264 -43.17 39.13 -108.19
CA PRO A 264 -42.83 39.33 -106.77
C PRO A 264 -43.24 38.14 -105.88
N LEU A 265 -44.40 37.53 -106.15
CA LEU A 265 -44.93 36.43 -105.34
C LEU A 265 -44.11 35.14 -105.52
N TYR A 266 -43.74 34.80 -106.76
CA TYR A 266 -42.83 33.66 -107.00
C TYR A 266 -41.46 33.87 -106.38
N LYS A 267 -40.94 35.12 -106.40
CA LYS A 267 -39.67 35.45 -105.75
C LYS A 267 -39.75 35.32 -104.24
N ALA A 268 -40.87 35.70 -103.63
CA ALA A 268 -41.11 35.55 -102.19
C ALA A 268 -41.26 34.07 -101.79
N ALA A 269 -42.08 33.29 -102.50
CA ALA A 269 -42.28 31.87 -102.23
C ALA A 269 -41.01 31.03 -102.40
N ARG A 270 -40.15 31.34 -103.40
CA ARG A 270 -38.88 30.64 -103.62
C ARG A 270 -37.78 30.98 -102.62
N LYS A 271 -37.79 32.20 -102.07
CA LYS A 271 -36.79 32.59 -101.08
C LYS A 271 -37.04 31.92 -99.72
N GLY A 272 -38.25 31.40 -99.51
CA GLY A 272 -38.66 30.87 -98.22
C GLY A 272 -38.63 31.93 -97.14
N ILE A 273 -39.27 31.64 -96.01
CA ILE A 273 -38.94 32.31 -94.78
C ILE A 273 -37.68 31.61 -94.30
N GLU A 274 -36.49 32.20 -94.50
CA GLU A 274 -35.35 31.83 -93.67
C GLU A 274 -35.83 32.01 -92.23
N PRO A 275 -35.88 30.94 -91.41
CA PRO A 275 -36.34 31.09 -90.05
C PRO A 275 -35.31 31.98 -89.36
N VAL A 276 -35.67 33.24 -89.12
CA VAL A 276 -34.84 34.14 -88.34
C VAL A 276 -35.00 33.74 -86.88
N PHE A 277 -34.36 32.63 -86.51
CA PHE A 277 -34.02 32.30 -85.13
C PHE A 277 -33.04 33.38 -84.66
N HIS A 278 -33.58 34.54 -84.29
CA HIS A 278 -32.87 35.47 -83.43
C HIS A 278 -32.65 34.72 -82.12
N GLY A 279 -31.43 34.22 -81.97
CA GLY A 279 -31.06 33.36 -80.87
C GLY A 279 -31.43 34.00 -79.55
N ILE A 280 -32.33 33.34 -78.82
CA ILE A 280 -32.18 33.29 -77.37
C ILE A 280 -31.15 32.18 -77.15
N ARG A 281 -29.88 32.57 -77.20
CA ARG A 281 -28.79 31.75 -76.67
C ARG A 281 -28.75 31.91 -75.14
N PRO A 282 -28.28 30.86 -74.44
CA PRO A 282 -28.33 30.70 -72.98
C PRO A 282 -27.53 31.74 -72.19
#